data_AF-A0A2D5XS00-F1
#
_entry.id   AF-A0A2D5XS00-F1
#
_cell.length_a   1.000
_cell.length_b   1.000
_cell.length_c   1.000
_cell.angle_alpha   90.00
_cell.angle_beta   90.00
_cell.angle_gamma   90.00
#
_symmetry.space_group_name_H-M   'P 1'
#
loop_
_entity.id
_entity.type
_entity.pdbx_description
1 polymer ?
#
loop_
_entity_poly.entity_id
_entity_poly.type
_entity_poly.pdbx_seq_one_letter_code
_entity_poly.pdbx_strand_id
1 'polypeptide(L)'
;MSELHDIVIIGSGPAGYTAAIYSARANLKPILFQGMQPGGQLTITTDVENFPGYPDGILGPEMMEDLRKQAERFGTDIRFDEVVEVDFSKRPFTIRSQFGEVQAKAVIISTGATAKLIGLEAETRLMGHGVSACATCDAAFFPDKEVVVVGGGDSAMEESNYLTRFASKVTVVHRREGLRASKIMVDRAKANPKIEWALNNVVEDIHAGEDGKVNAVTLKSTTDDSTQMLECEGLFVAIGHSPNTKIFKDKVELDDKGYVVVTPGGTQTSVEGVFACGDVMDATYRQAVTAAGTGCMAAIDSERWLEEQDH
;
A
#
# COMPACT_ATOMS: atom_id res chain seq x y z
N MET A 1 -27.73 10.54 -20.58
CA MET A 1 -26.69 11.53 -20.25
C MET A 1 -25.98 10.99 -19.01
N SER A 2 -24.66 10.92 -19.03
CA SER A 2 -23.87 10.46 -17.89
C SER A 2 -24.12 11.39 -16.69
N GLU A 3 -24.24 10.84 -15.49
CA GLU A 3 -24.53 11.61 -14.26
C GLU A 3 -23.33 12.51 -13.93
N LEU A 4 -23.57 13.81 -13.67
CA LEU A 4 -22.52 14.77 -13.34
C LEU A 4 -22.39 14.92 -11.82
N HIS A 5 -21.17 14.76 -11.31
CA HIS A 5 -20.81 14.93 -9.91
C HIS A 5 -19.80 16.07 -9.74
N ASP A 6 -19.82 16.73 -8.59
CA ASP A 6 -18.77 17.71 -8.27
C ASP A 6 -17.42 17.02 -8.05
N ILE A 7 -17.42 15.87 -7.38
CA ILE A 7 -16.20 15.11 -7.10
C ILE A 7 -16.41 13.59 -7.17
N VAL A 8 -15.48 12.91 -7.87
CA VAL A 8 -15.36 11.44 -7.91
C VAL A 8 -14.08 11.01 -7.19
N ILE A 9 -14.19 10.00 -6.33
CA ILE A 9 -13.06 9.39 -5.62
C ILE A 9 -12.88 7.96 -6.13
N ILE A 10 -11.67 7.61 -6.54
CA ILE A 10 -11.34 6.29 -7.07
C ILE A 10 -10.45 5.57 -6.07
N GLY A 11 -11.00 4.56 -5.39
CA GLY A 11 -10.31 3.79 -4.35
C GLY A 11 -10.95 3.93 -2.97
N SER A 12 -10.88 2.85 -2.19
CA SER A 12 -11.55 2.71 -0.87
C SER A 12 -10.61 2.38 0.27
N GLY A 13 -9.32 2.72 0.14
CA GLY A 13 -8.39 2.66 1.27
C GLY A 13 -8.62 3.78 2.29
N PRO A 14 -7.76 3.89 3.33
CA PRO A 14 -7.81 5.00 4.30
C PRO A 14 -7.80 6.39 3.66
N ALA A 15 -7.03 6.56 2.58
CA ALA A 15 -6.98 7.80 1.81
C ALA A 15 -8.33 8.16 1.17
N GLY A 16 -8.94 7.20 0.46
CA GLY A 16 -10.21 7.39 -0.23
C GLY A 16 -11.37 7.68 0.72
N TYR A 17 -11.50 6.91 1.81
CA TYR A 17 -12.54 7.18 2.80
C TYR A 17 -12.33 8.51 3.54
N THR A 18 -11.08 8.87 3.87
CA THR A 18 -10.83 10.18 4.49
C THR A 18 -11.18 11.31 3.53
N ALA A 19 -10.81 11.20 2.26
CA ALA A 19 -11.19 12.16 1.24
C ALA A 19 -12.72 12.28 1.10
N ALA A 20 -13.43 11.15 1.14
CA ALA A 20 -14.89 11.10 1.07
C ALA A 20 -15.55 11.78 2.28
N ILE A 21 -15.08 11.50 3.49
CA ILE A 21 -15.58 12.11 4.74
C ILE A 21 -15.47 13.64 4.66
N TYR A 22 -14.31 14.16 4.27
CA TYR A 22 -14.09 15.61 4.19
C TYR A 22 -14.93 16.24 3.08
N SER A 23 -14.93 15.66 1.87
CA SER A 23 -15.72 16.16 0.74
C SER A 23 -17.23 16.14 1.01
N ALA A 24 -17.73 15.10 1.68
CA ALA A 24 -19.14 15.00 2.05
C ALA A 24 -19.53 16.06 3.09
N ARG A 25 -18.65 16.34 4.06
CA ARG A 25 -18.86 17.41 5.04
C ARG A 25 -18.79 18.81 4.45
N ALA A 26 -18.06 18.98 3.35
CA ALA A 26 -18.07 20.18 2.51
C ALA A 26 -19.30 20.27 1.58
N ASN A 27 -20.26 19.34 1.70
CA ASN A 27 -21.50 19.30 0.90
C ASN A 27 -21.27 19.10 -0.62
N LEU A 28 -20.13 18.52 -1.01
CA LEU A 28 -19.78 18.21 -2.41
C LEU A 28 -20.41 16.90 -2.92
N LYS A 29 -21.16 16.19 -2.08
CA LYS A 29 -21.87 14.94 -2.40
C LYS A 29 -20.97 13.93 -3.16
N PRO A 30 -19.82 13.53 -2.58
CA PRO A 30 -18.84 12.71 -3.26
C PRO A 30 -19.41 11.34 -3.61
N ILE A 31 -19.04 10.86 -4.79
CA ILE A 31 -19.17 9.46 -5.18
C ILE A 31 -17.81 8.77 -5.04
N LEU A 32 -17.77 7.60 -4.42
CA LEU A 32 -16.57 6.80 -4.23
C LEU A 32 -16.73 5.43 -4.89
N PHE A 33 -15.82 5.09 -5.80
CA PHE A 33 -15.70 3.76 -6.40
C PHE A 33 -14.79 2.87 -5.55
N GLN A 34 -15.34 1.82 -4.95
CA GLN A 34 -14.58 1.00 -4.01
C GLN A 34 -13.60 0.04 -4.67
N GLY A 35 -13.84 -0.34 -5.92
CA GLY A 35 -13.06 -1.37 -6.63
C GLY A 35 -13.32 -2.78 -6.10
N MET A 36 -12.53 -3.73 -6.60
CA MET A 36 -12.69 -5.17 -6.31
C MET A 36 -12.25 -5.58 -4.90
N GLN A 37 -11.46 -4.74 -4.21
CA GLN A 37 -11.05 -4.94 -2.83
C GLN A 37 -11.47 -3.74 -1.97
N PRO A 38 -12.75 -3.66 -1.58
CA PRO A 38 -13.22 -2.62 -0.66
C PRO A 38 -12.37 -2.59 0.61
N GLY A 39 -11.95 -1.41 1.04
CA GLY A 39 -11.07 -1.23 2.21
C GLY A 39 -9.57 -1.30 1.89
N GLY A 40 -9.18 -1.74 0.70
CA GLY A 40 -7.78 -1.80 0.28
C GLY A 40 -6.93 -2.77 1.10
N GLN A 41 -5.62 -2.53 1.18
CA GLN A 41 -4.66 -3.48 1.78
C GLN A 41 -4.92 -3.84 3.24
N LEU A 42 -5.55 -2.95 4.03
CA LEU A 42 -5.84 -3.27 5.43
C LEU A 42 -6.86 -4.40 5.59
N THR A 43 -7.58 -4.81 4.55
CA THR A 43 -8.50 -5.95 4.65
C THR A 43 -7.81 -7.32 4.65
N ILE A 44 -6.51 -7.35 4.33
CA ILE A 44 -5.70 -8.58 4.35
C ILE A 44 -4.70 -8.60 5.52
N THR A 45 -4.73 -7.57 6.39
CA THR A 45 -3.97 -7.58 7.65
C THR A 45 -4.86 -8.03 8.81
N THR A 46 -4.25 -8.58 9.86
CA THR A 46 -4.92 -8.90 11.11
C THR A 46 -4.96 -7.67 12.00
N ASP A 47 -3.91 -7.41 12.78
CA ASP A 47 -3.89 -6.38 13.80
C ASP A 47 -3.25 -5.08 13.30
N VAL A 48 -3.90 -3.96 13.63
CA VAL A 48 -3.41 -2.60 13.39
C VAL A 48 -3.24 -1.91 14.74
N GLU A 49 -1.99 -1.79 15.19
CA GLU A 49 -1.63 -1.17 16.47
C GLU A 49 -1.10 0.26 16.33
N ASN A 50 -0.82 0.70 15.09
CA ASN A 50 -0.14 1.97 14.81
C ASN A 50 -1.04 3.05 14.21
N PHE A 51 -2.35 2.79 14.10
CA PHE A 51 -3.32 3.81 13.71
C PHE A 51 -3.87 4.53 14.96
N PRO A 52 -3.66 5.85 15.10
CA PRO A 52 -4.05 6.57 16.31
C PRO A 52 -5.57 6.62 16.45
N GLY A 53 -6.07 6.34 17.65
CA GLY A 53 -7.51 6.30 17.97
C GLY A 53 -8.00 4.94 18.44
N TYR A 54 -7.22 3.87 18.22
CA TYR A 54 -7.50 2.51 18.69
C TYR A 54 -6.44 2.10 19.73
N PRO A 55 -6.62 2.47 21.02
CA PRO A 55 -5.60 2.27 22.06
C PRO A 55 -5.28 0.79 22.33
N ASP A 56 -6.24 -0.10 22.08
CA ASP A 56 -6.11 -1.54 22.26
C ASP A 56 -5.82 -2.28 20.93
N GLY A 57 -5.48 -1.54 19.87
CA GLY A 57 -5.42 -2.07 18.51
C GLY A 57 -6.80 -2.32 17.89
N ILE A 58 -6.82 -2.69 16.61
CA ILE A 58 -8.04 -3.05 15.90
C ILE A 58 -7.73 -4.00 14.73
N LEU A 59 -8.70 -4.83 14.35
CA LEU A 59 -8.57 -5.62 13.12
C LEU A 59 -8.61 -4.71 11.89
N GLY A 60 -7.71 -4.93 10.93
CA GLY A 60 -7.66 -4.16 9.69
C GLY A 60 -9.00 -4.07 8.95
N PRO A 61 -9.73 -5.18 8.72
CA PRO A 61 -11.08 -5.16 8.15
C PRO A 61 -12.09 -4.34 8.96
N GLU A 62 -12.02 -4.39 10.30
CA GLU A 62 -12.92 -3.66 11.19
C GLU A 62 -12.67 -2.15 11.12
N MET A 63 -11.39 -1.75 11.13
CA MET A 63 -11.00 -0.35 10.92
C MET A 63 -11.51 0.21 9.59
N MET A 64 -11.40 -0.57 8.50
CA MET A 64 -11.89 -0.13 7.19
C MET A 64 -13.41 -0.03 7.13
N GLU A 65 -14.12 -0.90 7.83
CA GLU A 65 -15.57 -0.84 7.97
C GLU A 65 -16.02 0.40 8.75
N ASP A 66 -15.29 0.79 9.80
CA ASP A 66 -15.57 2.00 10.56
C ASP A 66 -15.37 3.27 9.71
N LEU A 67 -14.29 3.33 8.91
CA LEU A 67 -14.08 4.42 7.95
C LEU A 67 -15.17 4.47 6.88
N ARG A 68 -15.60 3.32 6.36
CA ARG A 68 -16.70 3.22 5.39
C ARG A 68 -18.00 3.77 5.98
N LYS A 69 -18.41 3.30 7.16
CA LYS A 69 -19.61 3.78 7.87
C LYS A 69 -19.55 5.28 8.15
N GLN A 70 -18.37 5.82 8.47
CA GLN A 70 -18.20 7.25 8.69
C GLN A 70 -18.41 8.06 7.40
N ALA A 71 -17.90 7.60 6.25
CA ALA A 71 -18.15 8.23 4.96
C ALA A 71 -19.64 8.20 4.59
N GLU A 72 -20.30 7.03 4.72
CA GLU A 72 -21.75 6.89 4.45
C GLU A 72 -22.60 7.80 5.34
N ARG A 73 -22.25 7.90 6.63
CA ARG A 73 -22.96 8.76 7.59
C ARG A 73 -23.01 10.22 7.14
N PHE A 74 -21.99 10.72 6.45
CA PHE A 74 -21.96 12.09 5.92
C PHE A 74 -22.54 12.22 4.51
N GLY A 75 -23.00 11.12 3.90
CA GLY A 75 -23.73 11.14 2.63
C GLY A 75 -22.86 10.87 1.40
N THR A 76 -21.70 10.23 1.55
CA THR A 76 -20.96 9.71 0.39
C THR A 76 -21.77 8.63 -0.32
N ASP A 77 -21.89 8.72 -1.65
CA ASP A 77 -22.40 7.63 -2.50
C ASP A 77 -21.27 6.63 -2.76
N ILE A 78 -21.31 5.49 -2.07
CA ILE A 78 -20.27 4.47 -2.15
C ILE A 78 -20.74 3.36 -3.09
N ARG A 79 -20.03 3.18 -4.22
CA ARG A 79 -20.35 2.18 -5.23
C ARG A 79 -19.35 1.03 -5.20
N PHE A 80 -19.86 -0.18 -5.04
CA PHE A 80 -19.11 -1.40 -5.30
C PHE A 80 -18.99 -1.58 -6.81
N ASP A 81 -18.00 -0.91 -7.39
CA ASP A 81 -17.72 -0.91 -8.82
C ASP A 81 -16.23 -0.54 -9.03
N GLU A 82 -15.65 -1.06 -10.10
CA GLU A 82 -14.26 -0.85 -10.48
C GLU A 82 -14.20 0.13 -11.65
N VAL A 83 -13.44 1.21 -11.48
CA VAL A 83 -13.11 2.12 -12.58
C VAL A 83 -12.12 1.43 -13.51
N VAL A 84 -12.49 1.30 -14.78
CA VAL A 84 -11.70 0.63 -15.81
C VAL A 84 -11.02 1.61 -16.77
N GLU A 85 -11.56 2.83 -16.88
CA GLU A 85 -11.03 3.85 -17.79
C GLU A 85 -11.37 5.26 -17.31
N VAL A 86 -10.46 6.20 -17.54
CA VAL A 86 -10.67 7.62 -17.30
C VAL A 86 -10.24 8.46 -18.50
N ASP A 87 -10.97 9.55 -18.76
CA ASP A 87 -10.59 10.58 -19.72
C ASP A 87 -10.46 11.93 -19.01
N PHE A 88 -9.21 12.38 -18.88
CA PHE A 88 -8.83 13.67 -18.29
C PHE A 88 -8.52 14.75 -19.32
N SER A 89 -8.75 14.49 -20.62
CA SER A 89 -8.41 15.42 -21.69
C SER A 89 -9.34 16.63 -21.80
N LYS A 90 -10.55 16.53 -21.23
CA LYS A 90 -11.59 17.56 -21.25
C LYS A 90 -12.38 17.53 -19.94
N ARG A 91 -12.93 18.69 -19.56
CA ARG A 91 -13.84 18.84 -18.41
C ARG A 91 -15.30 18.97 -18.87
N PRO A 92 -16.28 18.43 -18.11
CA PRO A 92 -16.08 17.57 -16.94
C PRO A 92 -15.42 16.25 -17.37
N PHE A 93 -14.59 15.69 -16.47
CA PHE A 93 -13.86 14.45 -16.71
C PHE A 93 -14.81 13.27 -16.84
N THR A 94 -14.44 12.28 -17.65
CA THR A 94 -15.24 11.06 -17.81
C THR A 94 -14.61 9.91 -17.05
N ILE A 95 -15.41 9.23 -16.22
CA ILE A 95 -14.99 8.07 -15.43
C ILE A 95 -15.89 6.90 -15.83
N ARG A 96 -15.27 5.87 -16.41
CA ARG A 96 -15.96 4.65 -16.84
C ARG A 96 -15.60 3.51 -15.91
N SER A 97 -16.64 2.88 -15.42
CA SER A 97 -16.61 1.75 -14.50
C SER A 97 -17.16 0.50 -15.17
N GLN A 98 -17.17 -0.64 -14.49
CA GLN A 98 -17.70 -1.88 -15.07
C GLN A 98 -19.22 -1.79 -15.29
N PHE A 99 -19.95 -1.04 -14.47
CA PHE A 99 -21.41 -0.96 -14.54
C PHE A 99 -21.94 0.33 -15.15
N GLY A 100 -21.10 1.32 -15.46
CA GLY A 100 -21.54 2.54 -16.12
C GLY A 100 -20.50 3.63 -16.27
N GLU A 101 -20.98 4.82 -16.61
CA GLU A 101 -20.15 6.00 -16.84
C GLU A 101 -20.74 7.20 -16.08
N VAL A 102 -19.86 7.97 -15.43
CA VAL A 102 -20.18 9.22 -14.76
C VAL A 102 -19.25 10.33 -15.23
N GLN A 103 -19.66 11.58 -15.01
CA GLN A 103 -18.84 12.76 -15.24
C GLN A 103 -18.50 13.45 -13.92
N ALA A 104 -17.33 14.06 -13.84
CA ALA A 104 -16.87 14.76 -12.63
C ALA A 104 -16.23 16.11 -12.93
N LYS A 105 -16.48 17.11 -12.09
CA LYS A 105 -15.69 18.36 -12.15
C LYS A 105 -14.27 18.14 -11.62
N ALA A 106 -14.13 17.44 -10.50
CA ALA A 106 -12.85 17.05 -9.89
C ALA A 106 -12.74 15.54 -9.65
N VAL A 107 -11.52 15.01 -9.64
CA VAL A 107 -11.23 13.59 -9.37
C VAL A 107 -10.12 13.43 -8.33
N ILE A 108 -10.32 12.54 -7.35
CA ILE A 108 -9.29 12.11 -6.40
C ILE A 108 -8.90 10.66 -6.71
N ILE A 109 -7.63 10.45 -7.04
CA ILE A 109 -7.00 9.15 -7.24
C ILE A 109 -6.47 8.66 -5.88
N SER A 110 -7.05 7.56 -5.38
CA SER A 110 -6.68 6.93 -4.10
C SER A 110 -6.57 5.41 -4.22
N THR A 111 -6.13 4.94 -5.40
CA THR A 111 -6.09 3.50 -5.75
C THR A 111 -5.01 2.72 -5.02
N GLY A 112 -4.14 3.40 -4.26
CA GLY A 112 -3.07 2.81 -3.47
C GLY A 112 -1.96 2.19 -4.31
N ALA A 113 -1.14 1.39 -3.65
CA ALA A 113 -0.19 0.48 -4.27
C ALA A 113 -0.51 -0.96 -3.84
N THR A 114 0.14 -1.94 -4.44
CA THR A 114 0.04 -3.36 -4.08
C THR A 114 1.44 -3.88 -3.77
N ALA A 115 1.64 -4.50 -2.61
CA ALA A 115 2.90 -5.14 -2.28
C ALA A 115 3.22 -6.26 -3.30
N LYS A 116 4.48 -6.33 -3.75
CA LYS A 116 4.92 -7.41 -4.62
C LYS A 116 5.23 -8.62 -3.76
N LEU A 117 4.63 -9.75 -4.11
CA LEU A 117 4.83 -11.04 -3.46
C LEU A 117 5.78 -11.93 -4.29
N ILE A 118 6.34 -12.97 -3.66
CA ILE A 118 7.22 -13.96 -4.30
C ILE A 118 6.42 -14.79 -5.33
N GLY A 119 5.16 -15.09 -5.02
CA GLY A 119 4.24 -15.84 -5.87
C GLY A 119 4.06 -17.31 -5.44
N LEU A 120 4.31 -17.63 -4.16
CA LEU A 120 4.15 -18.99 -3.64
C LEU A 120 2.73 -19.19 -3.08
N GLU A 121 2.16 -20.39 -3.23
CA GLU A 121 0.85 -20.70 -2.64
C GLU A 121 0.90 -20.61 -1.11
N ALA A 122 1.99 -21.08 -0.51
CA ALA A 122 2.22 -20.99 0.94
C ALA A 122 2.31 -19.54 1.43
N GLU A 123 2.86 -18.63 0.61
CA GLU A 123 2.94 -17.19 0.94
C GLU A 123 1.55 -16.58 1.07
N THR A 124 0.63 -16.95 0.18
CA THR A 124 -0.77 -16.48 0.25
C THR A 124 -1.49 -17.08 1.45
N ARG A 125 -1.30 -18.39 1.70
CA ARG A 125 -1.94 -19.11 2.79
C ARG A 125 -1.48 -18.66 4.18
N LEU A 126 -0.23 -18.24 4.32
CA LEU A 126 0.40 -17.88 5.60
C LEU A 126 0.52 -16.35 5.81
N MET A 127 -0.08 -15.55 4.93
CA MET A 127 -0.18 -14.09 5.11
C MET A 127 -0.87 -13.77 6.44
N GLY A 128 -0.25 -12.94 7.29
CA GLY A 128 -0.74 -12.66 8.65
C GLY A 128 -0.47 -13.77 9.68
N HIS A 129 0.06 -14.93 9.26
CA HIS A 129 0.43 -16.05 10.11
C HIS A 129 1.95 -16.31 10.11
N GLY A 130 2.73 -15.24 10.04
CA GLY A 130 4.19 -15.26 9.96
C GLY A 130 4.75 -14.77 8.63
N VAL A 131 3.93 -14.66 7.57
CA VAL A 131 4.31 -13.94 6.34
C VAL A 131 3.77 -12.50 6.40
N SER A 132 4.64 -11.54 6.10
CA SER A 132 4.32 -10.10 6.07
C SER A 132 4.98 -9.42 4.87
N ALA A 133 4.39 -8.32 4.40
CA ALA A 133 4.98 -7.41 3.43
C ALA A 133 5.27 -6.00 4.01
N CYS A 134 5.20 -5.85 5.34
CA CYS A 134 5.39 -4.58 6.04
C CYS A 134 6.08 -4.80 7.40
N ALA A 135 7.40 -4.63 7.46
CA ALA A 135 8.11 -4.69 8.73
C ALA A 135 7.63 -3.66 9.76
N THR A 136 7.32 -2.42 9.34
CA THR A 136 6.83 -1.36 10.24
C THR A 136 5.52 -1.74 10.93
N CYS A 137 4.69 -2.54 10.27
CA CYS A 137 3.41 -3.01 10.77
C CYS A 137 3.61 -4.14 11.78
N ASP A 138 4.41 -5.16 11.42
CA ASP A 138 4.34 -6.45 12.11
C ASP A 138 5.58 -6.78 12.96
N ALA A 139 6.69 -6.02 12.87
CA ALA A 139 7.93 -6.35 13.58
C ALA A 139 7.75 -6.48 15.11
N ALA A 140 6.81 -5.73 15.69
CA ALA A 140 6.51 -5.77 17.12
C ALA A 140 6.01 -7.15 17.60
N PHE A 141 5.46 -7.97 16.70
CA PHE A 141 4.99 -9.33 16.99
C PHE A 141 6.11 -10.38 17.00
N PHE A 142 7.35 -10.00 16.70
CA PHE A 142 8.52 -10.89 16.62
C PHE A 142 9.63 -10.58 17.64
N PRO A 143 9.33 -10.39 18.95
CA PRO A 143 10.36 -10.13 19.95
C PRO A 143 11.21 -11.38 20.19
N ASP A 144 12.53 -11.22 20.10
CA ASP A 144 13.54 -12.28 20.27
C ASP A 144 13.41 -13.47 19.30
N LYS A 145 12.69 -13.28 18.18
CA LYS A 145 12.47 -14.28 17.12
C LYS A 145 13.52 -14.20 16.02
N GLU A 146 13.75 -15.30 15.31
CA GLU A 146 14.54 -15.30 14.07
C GLU A 146 13.61 -15.07 12.87
N VAL A 147 13.94 -14.08 12.04
CA VAL A 147 13.10 -13.71 10.90
C VAL A 147 13.92 -13.63 9.61
N VAL A 148 13.24 -13.84 8.48
CA VAL A 148 13.82 -13.76 7.14
C VAL A 148 13.28 -12.52 6.43
N VAL A 149 14.14 -11.80 5.72
CA VAL A 149 13.74 -10.71 4.82
C VAL A 149 14.11 -11.07 3.39
N VAL A 150 13.15 -11.05 2.47
CA VAL A 150 13.38 -11.33 1.05
C VAL A 150 13.48 -10.01 0.30
N GLY A 151 14.65 -9.74 -0.29
CA GLY A 151 14.84 -8.52 -1.07
C GLY A 151 16.30 -8.10 -1.18
N GLY A 152 16.54 -7.03 -1.94
CA GLY A 152 17.90 -6.49 -2.11
C GLY A 152 17.97 -5.05 -2.59
N GLY A 153 16.87 -4.31 -2.49
CA GLY A 153 16.83 -2.85 -2.67
C GLY A 153 16.91 -2.14 -1.33
N ASP A 154 16.86 -0.81 -1.35
CA ASP A 154 16.94 0.01 -0.12
C ASP A 154 15.87 -0.39 0.91
N SER A 155 14.63 -0.65 0.47
CA SER A 155 13.54 -1.09 1.35
C SER A 155 13.89 -2.36 2.13
N ALA A 156 14.52 -3.35 1.49
CA ALA A 156 14.93 -4.57 2.19
C ALA A 156 15.99 -4.28 3.26
N MET A 157 16.93 -3.35 3.00
CA MET A 157 17.96 -2.98 3.98
C MET A 157 17.38 -2.15 5.14
N GLU A 158 16.45 -1.25 4.85
CA GLU A 158 15.69 -0.46 5.81
C GLU A 158 14.90 -1.38 6.76
N GLU A 159 14.08 -2.27 6.19
CA GLU A 159 13.23 -3.19 6.94
C GLU A 159 14.05 -4.19 7.74
N SER A 160 15.14 -4.72 7.18
CA SER A 160 16.05 -5.62 7.91
C SER A 160 16.63 -4.94 9.15
N ASN A 161 17.12 -3.71 9.03
CA ASN A 161 17.62 -2.96 10.19
C ASN A 161 16.50 -2.63 11.19
N TYR A 162 15.31 -2.29 10.72
CA TYR A 162 14.18 -2.03 11.59
C TYR A 162 13.79 -3.27 12.41
N LEU A 163 13.71 -4.45 11.76
CA LEU A 163 13.39 -5.72 12.40
C LEU A 163 14.38 -6.10 13.52
N THR A 164 15.66 -5.77 13.38
CA THR A 164 16.68 -6.08 14.42
C THR A 164 16.44 -5.40 15.77
N ARG A 165 15.54 -4.39 15.84
CA ARG A 165 15.10 -3.77 17.08
C ARG A 165 14.24 -4.70 17.94
N PHE A 166 13.60 -5.69 17.31
CA PHE A 166 12.68 -6.63 17.94
C PHE A 166 13.21 -8.07 17.84
N ALA A 167 13.59 -8.49 16.64
CA ALA A 167 14.10 -9.82 16.35
C ALA A 167 15.48 -10.07 17.01
N SER A 168 15.73 -11.33 17.36
CA SER A 168 17.04 -11.78 17.83
C SER A 168 18.04 -11.87 16.66
N LYS A 169 17.55 -12.25 15.47
CA LYS A 169 18.32 -12.37 14.23
C LYS A 169 17.46 -12.10 12.99
N VAL A 170 18.05 -11.50 11.97
CA VAL A 170 17.42 -11.22 10.68
C VAL A 170 18.30 -11.79 9.56
N THR A 171 17.76 -12.74 8.78
CA THR A 171 18.47 -13.31 7.63
C THR A 171 17.95 -12.68 6.33
N VAL A 172 18.81 -11.96 5.61
CA VAL A 172 18.47 -11.34 4.33
C VAL A 172 18.71 -12.34 3.20
N VAL A 173 17.63 -12.73 2.53
CA VAL A 173 17.66 -13.62 1.36
C VAL A 173 17.62 -12.78 0.09
N HIS A 174 18.64 -12.94 -0.76
CA HIS A 174 18.68 -12.29 -2.07
C HIS A 174 19.12 -13.24 -3.18
N ARG A 175 18.40 -13.21 -4.30
CA ARG A 175 18.62 -14.07 -5.47
C ARG A 175 19.93 -13.85 -6.25
N ARG A 176 20.79 -12.93 -5.80
CA ARG A 176 22.06 -12.56 -6.45
C ARG A 176 23.10 -12.26 -5.37
N GLU A 177 24.35 -12.26 -5.78
CA GLU A 177 25.47 -11.80 -4.95
C GLU A 177 25.43 -10.28 -4.76
N GLY A 178 25.13 -9.53 -5.82
CA GLY A 178 25.05 -8.07 -5.80
C GLY A 178 23.67 -7.55 -5.39
N LEU A 179 23.65 -6.60 -4.46
CA LEU A 179 22.45 -5.87 -4.04
C LEU A 179 22.21 -4.64 -4.93
N ARG A 180 20.95 -4.25 -5.10
CA ARG A 180 20.54 -3.00 -5.79
C ARG A 180 20.46 -1.80 -4.86
N ALA A 181 20.44 -2.04 -3.54
CA ALA A 181 20.42 -1.00 -2.54
C ALA A 181 21.63 -0.07 -2.68
N SER A 182 21.44 1.19 -2.30
CA SER A 182 22.49 2.18 -2.20
C SER A 182 23.60 1.70 -1.26
N LYS A 183 24.84 2.08 -1.57
CA LYS A 183 26.03 1.62 -0.84
C LYS A 183 25.92 1.88 0.67
N ILE A 184 25.41 3.06 1.05
CA ILE A 184 25.24 3.43 2.47
C ILE A 184 24.25 2.51 3.21
N MET A 185 23.19 2.06 2.53
CA MET A 185 22.20 1.17 3.12
C MET A 185 22.74 -0.25 3.28
N VAL A 186 23.49 -0.74 2.29
CA VAL A 186 24.22 -2.01 2.39
C VAL A 186 25.24 -1.97 3.52
N ASP A 187 26.06 -0.92 3.60
CA ASP A 187 27.10 -0.77 4.62
C ASP A 187 26.50 -0.73 6.03
N ARG A 188 25.37 -0.02 6.22
CA ARG A 188 24.63 -0.01 7.49
C ARG A 188 24.10 -1.40 7.87
N ALA A 189 23.46 -2.11 6.93
CA ALA A 189 22.97 -3.46 7.17
C ALA A 189 24.11 -4.45 7.49
N LYS A 190 25.24 -4.36 6.78
CA LYS A 190 26.42 -5.21 7.04
C LYS A 190 27.08 -4.94 8.39
N ALA A 191 26.99 -3.71 8.89
CA ALA A 191 27.53 -3.33 10.19
C ALA A 191 26.67 -3.83 11.37
N ASN A 192 25.44 -4.30 11.12
CA ASN A 192 24.53 -4.79 12.15
C ASN A 192 24.80 -6.28 12.44
N PRO A 193 25.26 -6.65 13.66
CA PRO A 193 25.64 -8.03 13.97
C PRO A 193 24.45 -9.00 14.05
N LYS A 194 23.21 -8.49 14.10
CA LYS A 194 22.00 -9.31 14.05
C LYS A 194 21.58 -9.67 12.62
N ILE A 195 22.25 -9.12 11.59
CA ILE A 195 21.91 -9.36 10.19
C ILE A 195 22.85 -10.40 9.58
N GLU A 196 22.27 -11.49 9.11
CA GLU A 196 22.95 -12.51 8.30
C GLU A 196 22.52 -12.44 6.83
N TRP A 197 23.32 -13.03 5.94
CA TRP A 197 23.18 -12.88 4.50
C TRP A 197 23.09 -14.25 3.81
N ALA A 198 21.94 -14.53 3.21
CA ALA A 198 21.72 -15.66 2.30
C ALA A 198 21.66 -15.14 0.86
N LEU A 199 22.82 -14.74 0.32
CA LEU A 199 22.95 -14.28 -1.06
C LEU A 199 22.96 -15.45 -2.04
N ASN A 200 22.64 -15.21 -3.31
CA ASN A 200 22.43 -16.25 -4.32
C ASN A 200 21.40 -17.30 -3.89
N ASN A 201 20.38 -16.90 -3.13
CA ASN A 201 19.31 -17.78 -2.69
C ASN A 201 17.93 -17.17 -2.99
N VAL A 202 16.95 -18.03 -3.26
CA VAL A 202 15.53 -17.70 -3.31
C VAL A 202 14.78 -18.53 -2.28
N VAL A 203 13.65 -18.02 -1.80
CA VAL A 203 12.71 -18.83 -1.02
C VAL A 203 11.93 -19.69 -2.01
N GLU A 204 12.07 -21.00 -1.90
CA GLU A 204 11.37 -21.99 -2.73
C GLU A 204 10.05 -22.43 -2.08
N ASP A 205 10.01 -22.51 -0.75
CA ASP A 205 8.79 -22.89 0.00
C ASP A 205 8.77 -22.28 1.41
N ILE A 206 7.58 -22.22 2.01
CA ILE A 206 7.31 -21.66 3.34
C ILE A 206 6.55 -22.69 4.17
N HIS A 207 7.15 -23.09 5.30
CA HIS A 207 6.63 -24.14 6.16
C HIS A 207 5.89 -23.55 7.35
N ALA A 208 4.87 -24.28 7.80
CA ALA A 208 4.13 -23.94 9.01
C ALA A 208 4.26 -25.04 10.06
N GLY A 209 4.32 -24.64 11.33
CA GLY A 209 4.27 -25.54 12.48
C GLY A 209 2.86 -26.08 12.74
N GLU A 210 2.72 -26.88 13.79
CA GLU A 210 1.43 -27.44 14.22
C GLU A 210 0.41 -26.36 14.63
N ASP A 211 0.88 -25.18 15.03
CA ASP A 211 0.07 -24.01 15.38
C ASP A 211 -0.41 -23.21 14.14
N GLY A 212 -0.03 -23.64 12.94
CA GLY A 212 -0.38 -23.00 11.68
C GLY A 212 0.44 -21.76 11.35
N LYS A 213 1.49 -21.44 12.13
CA LYS A 213 2.37 -20.28 11.89
C LYS A 213 3.66 -20.68 11.20
N VAL A 214 4.29 -19.73 10.51
CA VAL A 214 5.61 -19.93 9.88
C VAL A 214 6.61 -20.45 10.91
N ASN A 215 7.33 -21.53 10.58
CA ASN A 215 8.42 -22.07 11.41
C ASN A 215 9.73 -22.30 10.64
N ALA A 216 9.69 -22.33 9.31
CA ALA A 216 10.87 -22.44 8.47
C ALA A 216 10.59 -22.00 7.02
N VAL A 217 11.66 -21.75 6.28
CA VAL A 217 11.64 -21.58 4.82
C VAL A 217 12.62 -22.55 4.16
N THR A 218 12.28 -23.03 2.96
CA THR A 218 13.26 -23.70 2.09
C THR A 218 13.95 -22.64 1.25
N LEU A 219 15.27 -22.53 1.38
CA LEU A 219 16.11 -21.74 0.49
C LEU A 219 16.64 -22.61 -0.63
N LYS A 220 16.62 -22.09 -1.85
CA LYS A 220 17.24 -22.68 -3.03
C LYS A 220 18.33 -21.78 -3.56
N SER A 221 19.52 -22.35 -3.70
CA SER A 221 20.68 -21.72 -4.32
C SER A 221 20.43 -21.46 -5.80
N THR A 222 20.73 -20.25 -6.25
CA THR A 222 20.64 -19.86 -7.66
C THR A 222 21.89 -20.23 -8.46
N THR A 223 22.90 -20.84 -7.82
CA THR A 223 24.19 -21.18 -8.46
C THR A 223 24.35 -22.67 -8.74
N ASP A 224 23.75 -23.54 -7.93
CA ASP A 224 23.91 -25.00 -8.03
C ASP A 224 22.62 -25.78 -7.75
N ASP A 225 21.48 -25.10 -7.65
CA ASP A 225 20.15 -25.67 -7.35
C ASP A 225 20.07 -26.44 -6.02
N SER A 226 21.08 -26.37 -5.15
CA SER A 226 21.03 -26.98 -3.83
C SER A 226 19.96 -26.31 -2.95
N THR A 227 19.34 -27.10 -2.09
CA THR A 227 18.30 -26.63 -1.17
C THR A 227 18.73 -26.83 0.28
N GLN A 228 18.30 -25.91 1.13
CA GLN A 228 18.52 -25.98 2.57
C GLN A 228 17.30 -25.42 3.31
N MET A 229 17.00 -25.99 4.46
CA MET A 229 15.96 -25.48 5.35
C MET A 229 16.57 -24.45 6.31
N LEU A 230 15.90 -23.31 6.47
CA LEU A 230 16.24 -22.28 7.44
C LEU A 230 15.07 -22.13 8.40
N GLU A 231 15.29 -22.41 9.68
CA GLU A 231 14.30 -22.15 10.72
C GLU A 231 14.11 -20.64 10.90
N CYS A 232 12.85 -20.21 10.96
CA CYS A 232 12.48 -18.83 11.20
C CYS A 232 11.01 -18.75 11.60
N GLU A 233 10.67 -17.81 12.46
CA GLU A 233 9.28 -17.62 12.90
C GLU A 233 8.54 -16.57 12.09
N GLY A 234 9.25 -15.84 11.22
CA GLY A 234 8.65 -14.83 10.32
C GLY A 234 9.39 -14.65 8.99
N LEU A 235 8.64 -14.34 7.94
CA LEU A 235 9.10 -14.04 6.60
C LEU A 235 8.54 -12.68 6.14
N PHE A 236 9.44 -11.73 5.88
CA PHE A 236 9.12 -10.38 5.43
C PHE A 236 9.51 -10.20 3.97
N VAL A 237 8.53 -9.89 3.11
CA VAL A 237 8.70 -9.78 1.67
C VAL A 237 8.91 -8.31 1.29
N ALA A 238 10.17 -7.90 1.16
CA ALA A 238 10.59 -6.52 0.90
C ALA A 238 11.09 -6.33 -0.55
N ILE A 239 10.34 -6.85 -1.53
CA ILE A 239 10.69 -6.78 -2.97
C ILE A 239 10.03 -5.60 -3.71
N GLY A 240 9.45 -4.67 -2.96
CA GLY A 240 8.87 -3.41 -3.45
C GLY A 240 7.35 -3.48 -3.63
N HIS A 241 6.79 -2.39 -4.14
CA HIS A 241 5.35 -2.25 -4.38
C HIS A 241 5.10 -1.86 -5.83
N SER A 242 3.88 -2.10 -6.31
CA SER A 242 3.37 -1.66 -7.60
C SER A 242 2.23 -0.67 -7.35
N PRO A 243 2.39 0.64 -7.65
CA PRO A 243 1.28 1.59 -7.57
C PRO A 243 0.16 1.19 -8.54
N ASN A 244 -1.09 1.34 -8.12
CA ASN A 244 -2.26 0.90 -8.89
C ASN A 244 -2.66 1.97 -9.92
N THR A 245 -1.76 2.24 -10.88
CA THR A 245 -1.83 3.38 -11.80
C THR A 245 -2.09 3.02 -13.25
N LYS A 246 -2.37 1.75 -13.56
CA LYS A 246 -2.53 1.27 -14.94
C LYS A 246 -3.52 2.10 -15.77
N ILE A 247 -4.66 2.47 -15.19
CA ILE A 247 -5.71 3.25 -15.88
C ILE A 247 -5.35 4.75 -16.02
N PHE A 248 -4.33 5.23 -15.31
CA PHE A 248 -3.89 6.63 -15.34
C PHE A 248 -2.64 6.84 -16.20
N LYS A 249 -2.07 5.75 -16.75
CA LYS A 249 -0.92 5.82 -17.64
C LYS A 249 -1.24 6.71 -18.84
N ASP A 250 -0.33 7.63 -19.15
CA ASP A 250 -0.47 8.63 -20.22
C ASP A 250 -1.64 9.62 -19.99
N LYS A 251 -2.23 9.64 -18.78
CA LYS A 251 -3.30 10.59 -18.37
C LYS A 251 -2.82 11.57 -17.31
N VAL A 252 -1.93 11.14 -16.43
CA VAL A 252 -1.21 11.97 -15.45
C VAL A 252 0.28 11.63 -15.49
N GLU A 253 1.13 12.52 -15.00
CA GLU A 253 2.56 12.27 -14.85
C GLU A 253 2.80 11.17 -13.80
N LEU A 254 3.61 10.17 -14.18
CA LEU A 254 4.05 9.10 -13.30
C LEU A 254 5.57 9.11 -13.22
N ASP A 255 6.13 8.78 -12.06
CA ASP A 255 7.58 8.61 -11.90
C ASP A 255 8.08 7.32 -12.57
N ASP A 256 9.40 7.11 -12.59
CA ASP A 256 10.02 5.92 -13.18
C ASP A 256 9.57 4.59 -12.53
N LYS A 257 8.97 4.65 -11.33
CA LYS A 257 8.44 3.50 -10.60
C LYS A 257 6.92 3.35 -10.76
N GLY A 258 6.27 4.28 -11.47
CA GLY A 258 4.84 4.30 -11.78
C GLY A 258 3.95 5.01 -10.75
N TYR A 259 4.52 5.68 -9.74
CA TYR A 259 3.75 6.45 -8.75
C TYR A 259 3.27 7.76 -9.37
N VAL A 260 2.10 8.24 -8.98
CA VAL A 260 1.57 9.52 -9.47
C VAL A 260 2.43 10.66 -8.92
N VAL A 261 2.94 11.50 -9.81
CA VAL A 261 3.68 12.70 -9.41
C VAL A 261 2.69 13.77 -8.97
N VAL A 262 2.92 14.32 -7.78
CA VAL A 262 2.14 15.42 -7.22
C VAL A 262 3.02 16.62 -6.89
N THR A 263 2.40 17.79 -6.79
CA THR A 263 3.08 19.01 -6.30
C THR A 263 3.71 18.76 -4.92
N PRO A 264 4.98 19.12 -4.68
CA PRO A 264 5.62 18.91 -3.38
C PRO A 264 4.84 19.56 -2.23
N GLY A 265 4.45 18.76 -1.25
CA GLY A 265 3.66 19.22 -0.10
C GLY A 265 2.15 19.41 -0.36
N GLY A 266 1.66 19.07 -1.55
CA GLY A 266 0.24 19.09 -1.91
C GLY A 266 -0.21 17.78 -2.55
N THR A 267 -1.40 17.78 -3.15
CA THR A 267 -1.99 16.58 -3.79
C THR A 267 -2.31 16.74 -5.27
N GLN A 268 -2.07 17.92 -5.84
CA GLN A 268 -2.35 18.21 -7.25
C GLN A 268 -1.44 17.40 -8.17
N THR A 269 -2.03 16.76 -9.17
CA THR A 269 -1.28 16.04 -10.21
C THR A 269 -0.87 16.97 -11.35
N SER A 270 -0.27 16.43 -12.42
CA SER A 270 0.01 17.18 -13.66
C SER A 270 -1.24 17.66 -14.40
N VAL A 271 -2.44 17.17 -14.03
CA VAL A 271 -3.73 17.61 -14.58
C VAL A 271 -4.48 18.39 -13.53
N GLU A 272 -4.73 19.67 -13.81
CA GLU A 272 -5.52 20.54 -12.94
C GLU A 272 -6.93 19.94 -12.73
N GLY A 273 -7.45 19.97 -11.50
CA GLY A 273 -8.71 19.33 -11.11
C GLY A 273 -8.61 17.82 -10.85
N VAL A 274 -7.43 17.21 -11.03
CA VAL A 274 -7.13 15.83 -10.65
C VAL A 274 -6.08 15.82 -9.54
N PHE A 275 -6.42 15.14 -8.44
CA PHE A 275 -5.61 15.04 -7.23
C PHE A 275 -5.27 13.58 -6.94
N ALA A 276 -4.18 13.32 -6.21
CA ALA A 276 -3.80 11.98 -5.80
C ALA A 276 -3.40 11.93 -4.32
N CYS A 277 -3.77 10.85 -3.63
CA CYS A 277 -3.48 10.66 -2.21
C CYS A 277 -3.24 9.20 -1.83
N GLY A 278 -2.59 9.01 -0.69
CA GLY A 278 -2.14 7.70 -0.22
C GLY A 278 -1.02 7.10 -1.06
N ASP A 279 -0.86 5.79 -0.92
CA ASP A 279 0.27 5.04 -1.48
C ASP A 279 0.38 5.08 -3.00
N VAL A 280 -0.63 5.57 -3.73
CA VAL A 280 -0.53 5.74 -5.19
C VAL A 280 0.48 6.83 -5.58
N MET A 281 0.74 7.79 -4.67
CA MET A 281 1.72 8.87 -4.84
C MET A 281 2.82 8.86 -3.75
N ASP A 282 2.63 8.09 -2.67
CA ASP A 282 3.60 7.95 -1.58
C ASP A 282 4.40 6.64 -1.67
N ALA A 283 5.60 6.70 -2.23
CA ALA A 283 6.55 5.58 -2.22
C ALA A 283 7.39 5.49 -0.93
N THR A 284 7.25 6.47 -0.02
CA THR A 284 8.17 6.66 1.12
C THR A 284 7.57 6.10 2.40
N TYR A 285 6.42 6.62 2.85
CA TYR A 285 5.89 6.29 4.17
C TYR A 285 5.00 5.05 4.12
N ARG A 286 4.02 4.99 3.20
CA ARG A 286 3.15 3.82 2.98
C ARG A 286 2.51 3.32 4.28
N GLN A 287 1.85 4.22 5.01
CA GLN A 287 1.16 3.90 6.26
C GLN A 287 -0.30 4.36 6.17
N ALA A 288 -1.19 3.63 6.86
CA ALA A 288 -2.62 3.97 6.87
C ALA A 288 -2.89 5.41 7.35
N VAL A 289 -2.13 5.88 8.35
CA VAL A 289 -2.29 7.24 8.90
C VAL A 289 -1.76 8.32 7.94
N THR A 290 -0.66 8.08 7.21
CA THR A 290 -0.18 9.03 6.20
C THR A 290 -1.11 9.05 4.98
N ALA A 291 -1.64 7.89 4.60
CA ALA A 291 -2.67 7.77 3.56
C ALA A 291 -3.95 8.54 3.94
N ALA A 292 -4.45 8.37 5.17
CA ALA A 292 -5.59 9.15 5.66
C ALA A 292 -5.30 10.65 5.66
N GLY A 293 -4.13 11.07 6.15
CA GLY A 293 -3.73 12.48 6.17
C GLY A 293 -3.70 13.11 4.77
N THR A 294 -3.12 12.42 3.79
CA THR A 294 -3.10 12.89 2.39
C THR A 294 -4.47 12.83 1.73
N GLY A 295 -5.36 11.93 2.15
CA GLY A 295 -6.77 11.91 1.76
C GLY A 295 -7.52 13.17 2.20
N CYS A 296 -7.28 13.64 3.44
CA CYS A 296 -7.77 14.92 3.94
C CYS A 296 -7.23 16.09 3.08
N MET A 297 -5.92 16.10 2.79
CA MET A 297 -5.33 17.13 1.92
C MET A 297 -6.00 17.18 0.55
N ALA A 298 -6.22 16.04 -0.10
CA ALA A 298 -6.85 15.98 -1.42
C ALA A 298 -8.31 16.48 -1.43
N ALA A 299 -9.08 16.19 -0.38
CA ALA A 299 -10.43 16.74 -0.25
C ALA A 299 -10.42 18.27 -0.12
N ILE A 300 -9.52 18.83 0.68
CA ILE A 300 -9.42 20.29 0.87
C ILE A 300 -8.87 20.98 -0.39
N ASP A 301 -7.86 20.39 -1.04
CA ASP A 301 -7.30 20.93 -2.28
C ASP A 301 -8.34 20.93 -3.41
N SER A 302 -9.14 19.85 -3.51
CA SER A 302 -10.22 19.76 -4.51
C SER A 302 -11.41 20.67 -4.22
N GLU A 303 -11.82 20.83 -2.96
CA GLU A 303 -12.84 21.78 -2.54
C GLU A 303 -12.47 23.20 -2.96
N ARG A 304 -11.29 23.68 -2.56
CA ARG A 304 -10.80 25.03 -2.90
C ARG A 304 -10.72 25.24 -4.40
N TRP A 305 -10.22 24.24 -5.11
CA TRP A 305 -10.13 24.31 -6.55
C TRP A 305 -11.52 24.43 -7.20
N LEU A 306 -12.51 23.66 -6.75
CA LEU A 306 -13.89 23.75 -7.23
C LEU A 306 -14.50 25.14 -6.98
N GLU A 307 -14.28 25.72 -5.78
CA GLU A 307 -14.73 27.08 -5.47
C GLU A 307 -14.12 28.13 -6.42
N GLU A 308 -12.84 27.97 -6.78
CA GLU A 308 -12.16 28.85 -7.74
C GLU A 308 -12.69 28.72 -9.18
N GLN A 309 -13.25 27.58 -9.57
CA GLN A 309 -13.83 27.39 -10.92
C GLN A 309 -15.25 27.95 -11.07
N ASP A 310 -15.98 28.11 -9.96
CA ASP A 310 -17.35 28.65 -9.95
C ASP A 310 -17.38 30.20 -9.97
N HIS A 311 -16.20 30.85 -10.00
CA HIS A 311 -15.99 32.30 -10.08
C HIS A 311 -15.47 32.76 -11.45
#